data_AF-A0A3D4UXS1-F1
#
_entry.id   AF-A0A3D4UXS1-F1
#
_cell.length_a   1.000
_cell.length_b   1.000
_cell.length_c   1.000
_cell.angle_alpha   90.00
_cell.angle_beta   90.00
_cell.angle_gamma   90.00
#
_symmetry.space_group_name_H-M   'P 1'
#
loop_
_entity.id
_entity.type
_entity.pdbx_description
1 polymer ?
#
loop_
_entity_poly.entity_id
_entity_poly.type
_entity_poly.pdbx_seq_one_letter_code
_entity_poly.pdbx_strand_id
1 'polypeptide(L)'
;MQINDEDCIRYLMREMDPSEEIEFEREMMSNENLLIEVESLRSTFNKVKKLPIKQAPADILKKVRERAVLDQQRQLRSSYKLIGWFGKSVAAVASLLLLISAVLYFFNLEVTSNPHNSTNLLNTSSIQPWVDRNEIIKISDRTNTTQAERIIADYEKSFEKLIPINRVETTSNQRQGVLLTSSSVNQ
;
A
#
# COMPACT_ATOMS: atom_id res chain seq x y z
N MET A 1 -6.86 38.21 16.38
CA MET A 1 -6.39 36.95 15.79
C MET A 1 -4.90 36.87 16.12
N GLN A 2 -4.49 35.93 16.97
CA GLN A 2 -3.07 35.71 17.22
C GLN A 2 -2.47 35.18 15.91
N ILE A 3 -1.40 35.80 15.44
CA ILE A 3 -0.63 35.28 14.30
C ILE A 3 -0.05 33.96 14.79
N ASN A 4 -0.38 32.87 14.09
CA ASN A 4 0.12 31.55 14.41
C ASN A 4 1.37 31.29 13.56
N ASP A 5 2.54 31.37 14.19
CA ASP A 5 3.82 31.15 13.52
C ASP A 5 3.90 29.75 12.89
N GLU A 6 3.21 28.77 13.48
CA GLU A 6 3.15 27.39 12.98
C GLU A 6 2.53 27.31 11.58
N ASP A 7 1.42 28.02 11.33
CA ASP A 7 0.75 28.00 10.04
C ASP A 7 1.61 28.65 8.95
N CYS A 8 2.35 29.71 9.31
CA CYS A 8 3.31 30.35 8.41
C CYS A 8 4.46 29.39 8.04
N ILE A 9 4.96 28.62 9.01
CA ILE A 9 6.02 27.62 8.79
C ILE A 9 5.51 26.47 7.93
N ARG A 10 4.34 25.90 8.26
CA ARG A 10 3.71 24.82 7.49
C ARG A 10 3.46 25.23 6.04
N TYR A 11 2.98 26.46 5.82
CA TYR A 11 2.81 27.03 4.48
C TYR A 11 4.15 27.06 3.71
N LEU A 12 5.21 27.59 4.33
CA LEU A 12 6.52 27.73 3.69
C LEU A 12 7.20 26.36 3.40
N MET A 13 7.00 25.39 4.29
CA MET A 13 7.53 24.03 4.18
C MET A 13 6.70 23.13 3.26
N ARG A 14 5.55 23.61 2.77
CA ARG A 14 4.58 22.86 1.95
C ARG A 14 4.02 21.63 2.68
N GLU A 15 3.65 21.84 3.94
CA GLU A 15 3.07 20.82 4.82
C GLU A 15 1.56 21.03 5.04
N MET A 16 0.96 22.00 4.34
CA MET A 16 -0.49 22.25 4.36
C MET A 16 -1.18 21.48 3.23
N ASP A 17 -2.41 21.04 3.49
CA ASP A 17 -3.26 20.48 2.44
C ASP A 17 -3.76 21.58 1.48
N PRO A 18 -4.07 21.28 0.20
CA PRO A 18 -4.45 22.31 -0.78
C PRO A 18 -5.65 23.17 -0.38
N SER A 19 -6.58 22.64 0.43
CA SER A 19 -7.70 23.42 0.95
C SER A 19 -7.27 24.41 2.03
N GLU A 20 -6.37 24.00 2.93
CA GLU A 20 -5.84 24.86 3.99
C GLU A 20 -4.96 25.97 3.39
N GLU A 21 -4.17 25.65 2.37
CA GLU A 21 -3.31 26.60 1.66
C GLU A 21 -4.13 27.77 1.06
N ILE A 22 -5.25 27.45 0.40
CA ILE A 22 -6.14 28.47 -0.20
C ILE A 22 -6.78 29.37 0.86
N GLU A 23 -7.17 28.82 2.01
CA GLU A 23 -7.72 29.60 3.12
C GLU A 23 -6.67 30.53 3.71
N PHE A 24 -5.47 30.01 3.93
CA PHE A 24 -4.34 30.78 4.44
C PHE A 24 -3.93 31.92 3.47
N GLU A 25 -3.93 31.68 2.16
CA GLU A 25 -3.69 32.72 1.16
C GLU A 25 -4.77 33.80 1.16
N ARG A 26 -6.04 33.42 1.39
CA ARG A 26 -7.13 34.39 1.56
C ARG A 26 -6.90 35.24 2.80
N GLU A 27 -6.51 34.63 3.91
CA GLU A 27 -6.17 35.37 5.13
C GLU A 27 -4.99 36.32 4.91
N MET A 28 -3.94 35.87 4.21
CA MET A 28 -2.76 36.65 3.86
C MET A 28 -3.10 37.88 3.02
N MET A 29 -4.05 37.77 2.08
CA MET A 29 -4.55 38.91 1.30
C MET A 29 -5.29 39.94 2.15
N SER A 30 -5.91 39.49 3.26
CA SER A 30 -6.69 40.36 4.15
C SER A 30 -5.88 40.96 5.31
N ASN A 31 -4.77 40.33 5.70
CA ASN A 31 -3.98 40.69 6.87
C ASN A 31 -2.52 40.97 6.50
N GLU A 32 -2.16 42.26 6.43
CA GLU A 32 -0.80 42.71 6.10
C GLU A 32 0.25 42.20 7.10
N ASN A 33 -0.08 42.09 8.39
CA ASN A 33 0.88 41.59 9.38
C ASN A 33 1.25 40.14 9.13
N LEU A 34 0.28 39.32 8.69
CA LEU A 34 0.52 37.92 8.32
C LEU A 34 1.43 37.83 7.09
N LEU A 35 1.21 38.69 6.10
CA LEU A 35 2.06 38.78 4.91
C LEU A 35 3.51 39.14 5.27
N ILE A 36 3.69 40.13 6.16
CA ILE A 36 5.02 40.52 6.65
C ILE A 36 5.71 39.33 7.32
N GLU A 37 4.99 38.58 8.16
CA GLU A 37 5.54 37.42 8.86
C GLU A 37 6.01 36.34 7.89
N VAL A 38 5.16 35.96 6.94
CA VAL A 38 5.48 34.94 5.91
C VAL A 38 6.70 35.34 5.09
N GLU A 39 6.81 36.61 4.66
CA GLU A 39 7.97 37.08 3.92
C GLU A 39 9.24 37.17 4.79
N SER A 40 9.09 37.52 6.08
CA SER A 40 10.19 37.50 7.04
C SER A 40 10.77 36.08 7.18
N LEU A 41 9.91 35.07 7.36
CA LEU A 41 10.27 33.66 7.46
C LEU A 41 10.81 33.11 6.14
N ARG A 42 10.23 33.51 5.01
CA ARG A 42 10.74 33.16 3.68
C ARG A 42 12.18 33.65 3.49
N SER A 43 12.50 34.86 3.95
CA SER A 43 13.84 35.42 3.90
C SER A 43 14.84 34.62 4.76
N THR A 44 14.46 34.28 6.00
CA THR A 44 15.33 33.47 6.89
C THR A 44 15.53 32.05 6.35
N PHE A 45 14.48 31.42 5.85
CA PHE A 45 14.54 30.11 5.21
C PHE A 45 15.45 30.11 3.98
N ASN A 46 15.37 31.13 3.14
CA ASN A 46 16.26 31.30 1.99
C ASN A 46 17.73 31.47 2.40
N LYS A 47 18.02 32.11 3.54
CA LYS A 47 19.38 32.19 4.09
C LYS A 47 19.88 30.83 4.56
N VAL A 48 19.05 30.05 5.26
CA VAL A 48 19.37 28.70 5.73
C VAL A 48 19.59 27.75 4.54
N LYS A 49 18.76 27.85 3.51
CA LYS A 49 18.87 27.03 2.29
C LYS A 49 20.17 27.27 1.52
N LYS A 50 20.76 28.47 1.63
CA LYS A 50 22.04 28.82 0.99
C LYS A 50 23.26 28.31 1.75
N LEU A 51 23.10 27.72 2.92
CA LEU A 51 24.22 27.21 3.69
C LEU A 51 24.92 26.07 2.93
N PRO A 52 26.26 26.01 3.00
CA PRO A 52 27.01 24.95 2.34
C PRO A 52 26.61 23.59 2.93
N ILE A 53 26.24 22.67 2.05
CA ILE A 53 25.93 21.29 2.45
C ILE A 53 27.23 20.66 2.94
N LYS A 54 27.32 20.47 4.27
CA LYS A 54 28.47 19.80 4.88
C LYS A 54 28.32 18.30 4.71
N GLN A 55 29.25 17.68 4.01
CA GLN A 55 29.27 16.24 3.85
C GLN A 55 29.62 15.56 5.18
N ALA A 56 29.02 14.39 5.42
CA ALA A 56 29.33 13.59 6.59
C ALA A 56 30.81 13.13 6.57
N PRO A 57 31.47 13.00 7.73
CA PRO A 57 32.84 12.50 7.80
C PRO A 57 33.02 11.15 7.10
N ALA A 58 34.12 10.99 6.37
CA ALA A 58 34.38 9.81 5.54
C ALA A 58 34.36 8.49 6.34
N ASP A 59 34.82 8.50 7.59
CA ASP A 59 34.80 7.33 8.47
C ASP A 59 33.37 6.84 8.77
N ILE A 60 32.43 7.77 8.99
CA ILE A 60 31.02 7.43 9.25
C ILE A 60 30.38 6.87 7.99
N LEU A 61 30.62 7.48 6.83
CA LEU A 61 30.12 6.98 5.55
C LEU A 61 30.59 5.56 5.26
N LYS A 62 31.87 5.26 5.56
CA LYS A 62 32.42 3.91 5.42
C LYS A 62 31.72 2.92 6.34
N LYS A 63 31.57 3.25 7.63
CA LYS A 63 30.89 2.41 8.63
C LYS A 63 29.42 2.15 8.26
N VAL A 64 28.70 3.17 7.79
CA VAL A 64 27.30 3.02 7.35
C VAL A 64 27.20 2.13 6.12
N ARG A 65 28.08 2.32 5.14
CA ARG A 65 28.12 1.47 3.94
C ARG A 65 28.42 0.02 4.29
N GLU A 66 29.41 -0.23 5.13
CA GLU A 66 29.76 -1.58 5.60
C GLU A 66 28.59 -2.23 6.32
N ARG A 67 27.91 -1.51 7.23
CA ARG A 67 26.72 -2.01 7.93
C ARG A 67 25.57 -2.32 6.97
N ALA A 68 25.29 -1.43 6.02
CA ALA A 68 24.22 -1.63 5.03
C ALA A 68 24.48 -2.87 4.17
N VAL A 69 25.73 -3.08 3.72
CA VAL A 69 26.10 -4.29 2.97
C VAL A 69 25.99 -5.54 3.84
N LEU A 70 26.42 -5.49 5.11
CA LEU A 70 26.30 -6.62 6.02
C LEU A 70 24.84 -7.00 6.30
N ASP A 71 23.97 -6.00 6.51
CA ASP A 71 22.55 -6.23 6.75
C ASP A 71 21.85 -6.80 5.51
N GLN A 72 22.19 -6.28 4.32
CA GLN A 72 21.71 -6.85 3.06
C GLN A 72 22.15 -8.31 2.89
N GLN A 73 23.43 -8.62 3.15
CA GLN A 73 23.95 -9.99 3.08
C GLN A 73 23.26 -10.92 4.09
N ARG A 74 22.99 -10.43 5.31
CA ARG A 74 22.26 -11.20 6.33
C ARG A 74 20.84 -11.50 5.91
N GLN A 75 20.13 -10.52 5.34
CA GLN A 75 18.76 -10.69 4.86
C GLN A 75 18.67 -11.70 3.71
N LEU A 76 19.62 -11.66 2.78
CA LEU A 76 19.69 -12.67 1.72
C LEU A 76 19.96 -14.05 2.32
N ARG A 77 20.96 -14.17 3.20
CA ARG A 77 21.30 -15.45 3.86
C ARG A 77 20.18 -16.04 4.71
N SER A 78 19.35 -15.22 5.36
CA SER A 78 18.22 -15.73 6.16
C SER A 78 17.11 -16.29 5.26
N SER A 79 16.85 -15.66 4.11
CA SER A 79 15.86 -16.12 3.14
C SER A 79 16.14 -17.55 2.64
N TYR A 80 17.40 -17.86 2.32
CA TYR A 80 17.78 -19.21 1.85
C TYR A 80 17.73 -20.30 2.93
N LYS A 81 17.81 -19.93 4.23
CA LYS A 81 17.74 -20.91 5.33
C LYS A 81 16.34 -21.48 5.52
N LEU A 82 15.29 -20.66 5.32
CA LEU A 82 13.90 -21.13 5.43
C LEU A 82 13.55 -22.10 4.29
N ILE A 83 13.94 -21.77 3.06
CA ILE A 83 13.73 -22.65 1.89
C ILE A 83 14.43 -24.01 2.06
N GLY A 84 15.66 -24.02 2.60
CA GLY A 84 16.44 -25.24 2.79
C GLY A 84 15.90 -26.18 3.86
N TRP A 85 15.18 -25.67 4.86
CA TRP A 85 14.59 -26.51 5.91
C TRP A 85 13.29 -27.18 5.44
N PHE A 86 12.40 -26.44 4.76
CA PHE A 86 11.19 -27.01 4.18
C PHE A 86 11.49 -28.02 3.06
N GLY A 87 12.50 -27.77 2.23
CA GLY A 87 12.89 -28.69 1.16
C GLY A 87 13.30 -30.09 1.65
N LYS A 88 13.98 -30.18 2.80
CA LYS A 88 14.42 -31.47 3.37
C LYS A 88 13.25 -32.28 3.96
N SER A 89 12.28 -31.61 4.58
CA SER A 89 11.10 -32.29 5.15
C SER A 89 10.16 -32.82 4.07
N VAL A 90 9.97 -32.07 2.97
CA VAL A 90 9.08 -32.47 1.87
C VAL A 90 9.63 -33.70 1.14
N ALA A 91 10.95 -33.76 0.89
CA ALA A 91 11.58 -34.90 0.23
C ALA A 91 11.42 -36.22 1.02
N ALA A 92 11.58 -36.17 2.36
CA ALA A 92 11.42 -37.35 3.20
C ALA A 92 9.98 -37.90 3.18
N VAL A 93 8.96 -37.04 3.31
CA VAL A 93 7.55 -37.45 3.27
C VAL A 93 7.16 -38.00 1.89
N ALA A 94 7.60 -37.36 0.80
CA ALA A 94 7.33 -37.84 -0.55
C ALA A 94 7.97 -39.22 -0.81
N SER A 95 9.21 -39.43 -0.35
CA SER A 95 9.88 -40.73 -0.47
C SER A 95 9.18 -41.84 0.33
N LEU A 96 8.66 -41.51 1.52
CA LEU A 96 7.91 -42.46 2.35
C LEU A 96 6.57 -42.83 1.69
N LEU A 97 5.84 -41.85 1.14
CA LEU A 97 4.59 -42.10 0.41
C LEU A 97 4.80 -42.94 -0.84
N LEU A 98 5.88 -42.70 -1.60
CA LEU A 98 6.25 -43.52 -2.76
C LEU A 98 6.60 -44.95 -2.36
N LEU A 99 7.34 -45.15 -1.26
CA LEU A 99 7.66 -46.48 -0.75
C LEU A 99 6.41 -47.24 -0.29
N ILE A 100 5.52 -46.58 0.45
CA ILE A 100 4.25 -47.18 0.90
C ILE A 100 3.38 -47.55 -0.32
N SER A 101 3.28 -46.65 -1.32
CA SER A 101 2.55 -46.91 -2.54
C SER A 101 3.13 -48.09 -3.34
N ALA A 102 4.45 -48.19 -3.45
CA ALA A 102 5.12 -49.29 -4.14
C ALA A 102 4.90 -50.64 -3.44
N VAL A 103 4.92 -50.66 -2.10
CA VAL A 103 4.63 -51.88 -1.32
C VAL A 103 3.17 -52.33 -1.49
N LEU A 104 2.22 -51.39 -1.47
CA LEU A 104 0.80 -51.71 -1.70
C LEU A 104 0.54 -52.26 -3.10
N TYR A 105 1.21 -51.72 -4.13
CA TYR A 105 1.10 -52.22 -5.51
C TYR A 105 1.63 -53.66 -5.66
N PHE A 106 2.76 -53.98 -5.03
CA PHE A 106 3.36 -55.31 -5.13
C PHE A 106 2.58 -56.40 -4.40
N PHE A 107 1.91 -56.08 -3.30
CA PHE A 107 1.17 -57.05 -2.49
C PHE A 107 -0.32 -57.19 -2.86
N ASN A 108 -0.82 -56.43 -3.85
CA ASN A 108 -2.25 -56.41 -4.25
C ASN A 108 -3.20 -56.40 -3.03
N LEU A 109 -2.79 -55.68 -1.97
CA LEU A 109 -3.53 -55.62 -0.74
C LEU A 109 -4.60 -54.54 -0.91
N GLU A 110 -5.85 -54.96 -1.11
CA GLU A 110 -7.02 -54.08 -1.02
C GLU A 110 -7.15 -53.58 0.42
N VAL A 111 -6.40 -52.52 0.72
CA VAL A 111 -6.66 -51.69 1.89
C VAL A 111 -7.92 -50.91 1.56
N THR A 112 -9.04 -51.26 2.20
CA THR A 112 -10.20 -50.39 2.29
C THR A 112 -9.79 -49.16 3.09
N SER A 113 -9.12 -48.22 2.44
CA SER A 113 -8.95 -46.89 2.95
C SER A 113 -10.34 -46.27 2.94
N ASN A 114 -11.05 -46.33 4.06
CA ASN A 114 -12.04 -45.31 4.33
C ASN A 114 -11.29 -43.99 4.21
N PRO A 115 -11.62 -43.10 3.26
CA PRO A 115 -11.16 -41.75 3.35
C PRO A 115 -11.85 -41.19 4.59
N HIS A 116 -11.18 -41.25 5.74
CA HIS A 116 -11.43 -40.27 6.78
C HIS A 116 -10.87 -38.96 6.24
N ASN A 117 -11.63 -38.40 5.29
CA ASN A 117 -11.60 -37.01 4.96
C ASN A 117 -12.08 -36.29 6.23
N SER A 118 -11.17 -36.10 7.19
CA SER A 118 -11.15 -34.87 7.98
C SER A 118 -10.65 -33.72 7.08
N THR A 119 -11.17 -33.63 5.86
CA THR A 119 -11.43 -32.30 5.32
C THR A 119 -12.54 -31.80 6.20
N ASN A 120 -12.23 -30.88 7.12
CA ASN A 120 -13.21 -29.88 7.50
C ASN A 120 -13.82 -29.39 6.20
N LEU A 121 -15.00 -29.92 5.87
CA LEU A 121 -15.88 -29.37 4.87
C LEU A 121 -16.29 -28.05 5.51
N LEU A 122 -15.46 -27.02 5.31
CA LEU A 122 -15.90 -25.65 5.41
C LEU A 122 -17.05 -25.59 4.45
N ASN A 123 -18.24 -25.67 5.03
CA ASN A 123 -19.52 -25.48 4.38
C ASN A 123 -19.32 -24.27 3.46
N THR A 124 -19.25 -24.50 2.15
CA THR A 124 -19.10 -23.42 1.17
C THR A 124 -20.46 -22.76 1.00
N SER A 125 -21.10 -22.36 2.11
CA SER A 125 -21.95 -21.19 2.09
C SER A 125 -21.03 -20.08 1.62
N SER A 126 -21.29 -19.56 0.42
CA SER A 126 -20.60 -18.46 -0.23
C SER A 126 -19.87 -17.60 0.79
N ILE A 127 -18.54 -17.70 0.85
CA ILE A 127 -17.73 -16.83 1.70
C ILE A 127 -17.93 -15.43 1.13
N GLN A 128 -18.90 -14.70 1.69
CA GLN A 128 -18.99 -13.28 1.46
C GLN A 128 -17.79 -12.69 2.19
N PRO A 129 -16.89 -11.97 1.49
CA PRO A 129 -15.84 -11.24 2.17
C PRO A 129 -16.51 -10.35 3.22
N TRP A 130 -15.86 -10.24 4.38
CA TRP A 130 -16.27 -9.28 5.41
C TRP A 130 -16.13 -7.87 4.80
N VAL A 131 -17.24 -7.35 4.32
CA VAL A 131 -17.35 -5.97 3.86
C VAL A 131 -18.01 -5.24 5.01
N ASP A 132 -17.27 -4.31 5.63
CA ASP A 132 -17.85 -3.42 6.61
C ASP A 132 -18.89 -2.53 5.91
N ARG A 133 -20.14 -2.66 6.34
CA ARG A 133 -21.29 -1.89 5.81
C ARG A 133 -21.75 -0.82 6.79
N ASN A 134 -21.07 -0.65 7.92
CA ASN A 134 -21.46 0.33 8.93
C ASN A 134 -21.04 1.76 8.51
N GLU A 135 -20.04 1.90 7.64
CA GLU A 135 -19.52 3.19 7.16
C GLU A 135 -19.90 3.49 5.70
N ILE A 136 -21.17 3.32 5.33
CA ILE A 136 -21.63 3.76 4.00
C ILE A 136 -21.77 5.29 4.02
N ILE A 137 -20.89 5.97 3.29
CA ILE A 137 -20.98 7.42 3.05
C ILE A 137 -22.24 7.71 2.24
N LYS A 138 -23.23 8.33 2.88
CA LYS A 138 -24.45 8.80 2.21
C LYS A 138 -24.20 10.19 1.67
N ILE A 139 -24.03 10.29 0.35
CA ILE A 139 -23.94 11.59 -0.33
C ILE A 139 -25.34 12.19 -0.34
N SER A 140 -25.58 13.14 0.56
CA SER A 140 -26.79 13.96 0.57
C SER A 140 -26.37 15.42 0.44
N ASP A 141 -26.53 15.97 -0.76
CA ASP A 141 -26.36 17.40 -0.95
C ASP A 141 -27.62 18.09 -0.40
N ARG A 142 -27.44 18.98 0.59
CA ARG A 142 -28.53 19.74 1.21
C ARG A 142 -29.16 20.76 0.25
N THR A 143 -28.50 21.07 -0.86
CA THR A 143 -28.88 22.14 -1.79
C THR A 143 -29.34 21.63 -3.15
N ASN A 144 -28.92 20.44 -3.58
CA ASN A 144 -29.26 19.90 -4.89
C ASN A 144 -29.42 18.37 -4.90
N THR A 145 -30.64 17.90 -4.67
CA THR A 145 -30.98 16.47 -4.63
C THR A 145 -30.73 15.75 -5.97
N THR A 146 -30.94 16.44 -7.09
CA THR A 146 -30.74 15.85 -8.43
C THR A 146 -29.27 15.64 -8.77
N GLN A 147 -28.37 16.47 -8.23
CA GLN A 147 -26.93 16.27 -8.38
C GLN A 147 -26.44 15.08 -7.55
N ALA A 148 -26.95 14.92 -6.32
CA ALA A 148 -26.62 13.77 -5.48
C ALA A 148 -27.05 12.44 -6.12
N GLU A 149 -28.25 12.38 -6.72
CA GLU A 149 -28.72 11.19 -7.44
C GLU A 149 -27.84 10.82 -8.64
N ARG A 150 -27.34 11.81 -9.38
CA ARG A 150 -26.41 11.58 -10.51
C ARG A 150 -25.09 10.98 -10.06
N ILE A 151 -24.52 11.50 -8.97
CA ILE A 151 -23.25 11.00 -8.42
C ILE A 151 -23.39 9.56 -7.95
N ILE A 152 -24.51 9.22 -7.31
CA ILE A 152 -24.81 7.84 -6.90
C ILE A 152 -24.93 6.93 -8.12
N ALA A 153 -25.65 7.36 -9.15
CA ALA A 153 -25.81 6.58 -10.39
C ALA A 153 -24.47 6.37 -11.13
N ASP A 154 -23.60 7.37 -11.16
CA ASP A 154 -22.27 7.26 -11.77
C ASP A 154 -21.34 6.35 -10.96
N TYR A 155 -21.44 6.40 -9.62
CA TYR A 155 -20.73 5.47 -8.74
C TYR A 155 -21.17 4.03 -8.96
N GLU A 156 -22.48 3.76 -9.06
CA GLU A 156 -22.99 2.42 -9.33
C GLU A 156 -22.54 1.88 -10.70
N LYS A 157 -22.56 2.71 -11.74
CA LYS A 157 -22.04 2.34 -13.07
C LYS A 157 -20.54 2.03 -13.07
N SER A 158 -19.77 2.58 -12.14
CA SER A 158 -18.34 2.28 -12.05
C SER A 158 -18.05 0.81 -11.71
N PHE A 159 -18.96 0.12 -11.01
CA PHE A 159 -18.82 -1.29 -10.68
C PHE A 159 -19.02 -2.21 -11.88
N GLU A 160 -19.82 -1.80 -12.87
CA GLU A 160 -20.04 -2.58 -14.10
C GLU A 160 -18.77 -2.68 -14.95
N LYS A 161 -17.84 -1.73 -14.78
CA LYS A 161 -16.53 -1.75 -15.46
C LYS A 161 -15.57 -2.78 -14.86
N LEU A 162 -15.84 -3.26 -13.64
CA LEU A 162 -14.98 -4.22 -12.95
C LEU A 162 -15.35 -5.64 -13.37
N ILE A 163 -14.55 -6.22 -14.26
CA ILE A 163 -14.70 -7.64 -14.63
C ILE A 163 -14.04 -8.48 -13.52
N PRO A 164 -14.78 -9.41 -12.88
CA PRO A 164 -14.21 -10.29 -11.87
C PRO A 164 -13.15 -11.21 -12.49
N ILE A 165 -11.95 -11.20 -11.94
CA ILE A 165 -10.86 -12.09 -12.36
C ILE A 165 -11.09 -13.46 -11.72
N ASN A 166 -11.74 -14.37 -12.44
CA ASN A 166 -12.07 -15.71 -11.94
C ASN A 166 -10.92 -16.73 -12.00
N ARG A 167 -9.76 -16.37 -12.57
CA ARG A 167 -8.60 -17.28 -12.66
C ARG A 167 -7.30 -16.51 -12.63
N VAL A 168 -6.52 -16.68 -11.55
CA VAL A 168 -5.12 -16.25 -11.51
C VAL A 168 -4.30 -17.37 -12.15
N GLU A 169 -4.14 -17.32 -13.46
CA GLU A 169 -3.10 -18.12 -14.11
C GLU A 169 -1.76 -17.40 -13.85
N THR A 170 -0.96 -18.00 -12.97
CA THR A 170 0.39 -17.53 -12.67
C THR A 170 1.30 -17.71 -13.89
N THR A 171 1.25 -16.75 -14.80
CA THR A 171 2.24 -16.63 -15.87
C THR A 171 2.91 -15.26 -15.80
N SER A 172 4.16 -15.31 -15.31
CA SER A 172 5.32 -14.55 -15.78
C SER A 172 5.18 -13.03 -15.97
N ASN A 173 5.88 -12.30 -15.08
CA ASN A 173 6.46 -10.97 -15.27
C ASN A 173 5.48 -9.85 -15.67
N GLN A 174 4.89 -9.26 -14.62
CA GLN A 174 4.23 -7.96 -14.62
C GLN A 174 5.08 -6.85 -15.27
N ARG A 175 4.45 -6.12 -16.19
CA ARG A 175 4.53 -4.65 -16.18
C ARG A 175 3.12 -4.14 -15.89
N GLN A 176 2.84 -3.90 -14.61
CA GLN A 176 1.66 -3.13 -14.22
C GLN A 176 1.92 -1.68 -14.62
N GLY A 177 1.46 -1.31 -15.82
CA GLY A 177 1.38 0.08 -16.21
C GLY A 177 0.29 0.74 -15.37
N VAL A 178 0.69 1.66 -14.49
CA VAL A 178 -0.24 2.55 -13.81
C VAL A 178 -0.85 3.46 -14.88
N LEU A 179 -2.07 3.18 -15.29
CA LEU A 179 -2.87 4.03 -16.16
C LEU A 179 -3.38 5.21 -15.33
N LEU A 180 -2.63 6.30 -15.33
CA LEU A 180 -3.08 7.60 -14.84
C LEU A 180 -4.08 8.17 -15.85
N THR A 181 -5.37 8.07 -15.56
CA THR A 181 -6.39 8.76 -16.36
C THR A 181 -6.39 10.23 -15.97
N SER A 182 -5.62 11.04 -16.68
CA SER A 182 -5.83 12.48 -16.70
C SER A 182 -7.16 12.76 -17.41
N SER A 183 -8.18 13.23 -16.68
CA SER A 183 -9.35 13.81 -17.32
C SER A 183 -8.96 15.13 -17.96
N SER A 184 -9.11 15.22 -19.28
CA SER A 184 -9.01 16.49 -20.01
C SER A 184 -10.25 17.32 -19.72
N VAL A 185 -10.05 18.51 -19.17
CA VAL A 185 -11.04 19.59 -19.15
C VAL A 185 -11.32 19.98 -20.61
N ASN A 186 -12.56 19.74 -21.07
CA ASN A 186 -13.05 20.30 -22.32
C ASN A 186 -13.17 21.82 -22.20
N GLN A 187 -12.67 22.53 -23.21
CA GLN A 187 -13.13 23.88 -23.58
C GLN A 187 -14.29 23.77 -24.56
#